data_AF-A0A8D8AGE5-F1
#
_entry.id   AF-A0A8D8AGE5-F1
#
_cell.length_a   1.000
_cell.length_b   1.000
_cell.length_c   1.000
_cell.angle_alpha   90.00
_cell.angle_beta   90.00
_cell.angle_gamma   90.00
#
_symmetry.space_group_name_H-M   'P 1'
#
loop_
_entity.id
_entity.type
_entity.pdbx_description
1 polymer ?
#
loop_
_entity_poly.entity_id
_entity_poly.type
_entity_poly.pdbx_seq_one_letter_code
_entity_poly.pdbx_strand_id
1 'polypeptide(L)'
;RRSDQSSVTVAYNRTFRQIKTEQDIPNKDDLEQFQFCGCGWPDHMLLPKGTAIGMNFDLFVMISDYAGDRVGPEFNEDINCNDSHSFCGLRDKLYPDNRSMGYPFDRKSPASIQTLRDYMAPNSNMRSTDVKIKFTNTVIART
;
A
#
# COMPACT_ATOMS: atom_id res chain seq x y z
N ARG A 1 -7.31 11.05 2.52
CA ARG A 1 -7.15 9.62 2.21
C ARG A 1 -7.64 8.83 3.42
N ARG A 2 -8.60 7.91 3.26
CA ARG A 2 -9.04 7.00 4.33
C ARG A 2 -8.16 5.75 4.34
N SER A 3 -8.12 5.01 5.45
CA SER A 3 -7.30 3.79 5.57
C SER A 3 -7.78 2.67 4.64
N ASP A 4 -9.09 2.57 4.41
CA ASP A 4 -9.73 1.62 3.50
C ASP A 4 -9.47 1.92 2.00
N GLN A 5 -8.81 3.04 1.71
CA GLN A 5 -8.37 3.44 0.37
C GLN A 5 -6.84 3.26 0.20
N SER A 6 -6.20 2.44 1.02
CA SER A 6 -4.76 2.19 0.92
C SER A 6 -4.42 1.48 -0.39
N SER A 7 -3.42 1.98 -1.13
CA SER A 7 -2.92 1.40 -2.39
C SER A 7 -2.14 0.08 -2.20
N VAL A 8 -1.93 -0.31 -0.95
CA VAL A 8 -1.18 -1.51 -0.55
C VAL A 8 -2.12 -2.70 -0.35
N THR A 9 -3.36 -2.42 0.07
CA THR A 9 -4.24 -3.44 0.64
C THR A 9 -5.44 -3.78 -0.22
N VAL A 10 -6.00 -4.96 0.00
CA VAL A 10 -7.28 -5.40 -0.55
C VAL A 10 -8.28 -5.66 0.56
N ALA A 11 -9.54 -5.34 0.25
CA ALA A 11 -10.67 -5.54 1.16
C ALA A 11 -10.84 -7.03 1.53
N TYR A 12 -11.34 -7.29 2.74
CA TYR A 12 -11.49 -8.64 3.28
C TYR A 12 -12.22 -9.61 2.35
N ASN A 13 -13.30 -9.15 1.71
CA ASN A 13 -14.09 -9.98 0.79
C ASN A 13 -13.29 -10.47 -0.41
N ARG A 14 -12.22 -9.77 -0.83
CA ARG A 14 -11.31 -10.23 -1.88
C ARG A 14 -10.29 -11.23 -1.40
N THR A 15 -9.79 -11.06 -0.18
CA THR A 15 -8.86 -12.03 0.43
C THR A 15 -9.51 -13.38 0.68
N PHE A 16 -10.75 -13.41 1.16
CA PHE A 16 -11.45 -14.63 1.57
C PHE A 16 -12.57 -15.08 0.61
N ARG A 17 -12.60 -14.57 -0.63
CA ARG A 17 -13.57 -15.06 -1.64
C ARG A 17 -13.29 -16.51 -1.99
N GLN A 18 -14.33 -17.18 -2.48
CA GLN A 18 -14.19 -18.54 -3.01
C GLN A 18 -13.24 -18.57 -4.21
N ILE A 19 -12.37 -19.58 -4.22
CA ILE A 19 -11.48 -19.85 -5.34
C ILE A 19 -12.33 -20.29 -6.52
N LYS A 20 -12.13 -19.66 -7.68
CA LYS A 20 -12.76 -20.03 -8.95
C LYS A 20 -11.70 -20.60 -9.90
N THR A 21 -12.10 -21.58 -10.69
CA THR A 21 -11.25 -22.27 -11.66
C THR A 21 -11.75 -22.02 -13.09
N GLU A 22 -11.05 -22.59 -14.08
CA GLU A 22 -11.48 -22.59 -15.49
C GLU A 22 -12.89 -23.19 -15.70
N GLN A 23 -13.33 -24.07 -14.80
CA GLN A 23 -14.69 -24.62 -14.84
C GLN A 23 -15.75 -23.56 -14.51
N ASP A 24 -15.42 -22.63 -13.61
CA ASP A 24 -16.31 -21.55 -13.17
C ASP A 24 -16.25 -20.33 -14.07
N ILE A 25 -15.07 -20.06 -14.66
CA ILE A 25 -14.80 -18.93 -15.54
C ILE A 25 -14.11 -19.46 -16.81
N PRO A 26 -14.89 -19.81 -17.85
CA PRO A 26 -14.33 -20.37 -19.09
C PRO A 26 -13.55 -19.36 -19.93
N ASN A 27 -13.86 -18.06 -19.80
CA ASN A 27 -13.11 -17.00 -20.46
C ASN A 27 -11.77 -16.79 -19.74
N LYS A 28 -10.68 -16.97 -20.47
CA LYS A 28 -9.32 -16.86 -19.94
C LYS A 28 -9.00 -15.47 -19.38
N ASP A 29 -9.39 -14.40 -20.08
CA ASP A 29 -9.09 -13.03 -19.65
C ASP A 29 -9.84 -12.67 -18.36
N ASP A 30 -11.07 -13.16 -18.21
CA ASP A 30 -11.87 -13.00 -17.00
C ASP A 30 -11.28 -13.80 -15.83
N LEU A 31 -10.75 -15.00 -16.09
CA LEU A 31 -10.08 -15.82 -15.08
C LEU A 31 -8.78 -15.17 -14.60
N GLU A 32 -7.97 -14.64 -15.52
CA GLU A 32 -6.77 -13.88 -15.18
C GLU A 32 -7.11 -12.60 -14.41
N GLN A 33 -8.16 -11.88 -14.80
CA GLN A 33 -8.65 -10.72 -14.04
C GLN A 33 -9.00 -11.13 -12.62
N PHE A 34 -9.77 -12.23 -12.52
CA PHE A 34 -10.19 -12.77 -11.26
C PHE A 34 -8.97 -13.08 -10.40
N GLN A 35 -7.98 -13.81 -10.90
CA GLN A 35 -6.76 -14.14 -10.16
C GLN A 35 -5.97 -12.88 -9.74
N PHE A 36 -5.78 -11.92 -10.64
CA PHE A 36 -5.09 -10.65 -10.34
C PHE A 36 -5.76 -9.88 -9.20
N CYS A 37 -7.09 -9.83 -9.17
CA CYS A 37 -7.86 -9.20 -8.09
C CYS A 37 -7.64 -9.82 -6.70
N GLY A 38 -7.01 -11.01 -6.63
CA GLY A 38 -6.60 -11.63 -5.38
C GLY A 38 -5.24 -11.17 -4.88
N CYS A 39 -4.43 -10.52 -5.73
CA CYS A 39 -3.15 -9.96 -5.35
C CYS A 39 -3.36 -8.68 -4.52
N GLY A 40 -2.75 -8.65 -3.35
CA GLY A 40 -2.65 -7.46 -2.50
C GLY A 40 -2.57 -7.82 -1.03
N TRP A 41 -2.13 -6.87 -0.21
CA TRP A 41 -1.99 -7.11 1.23
C TRP A 41 -3.36 -7.15 1.91
N PRO A 42 -3.64 -8.04 2.87
CA PRO A 42 -4.93 -8.01 3.56
C PRO A 42 -5.12 -6.70 4.34
N ASP A 43 -6.25 -6.01 4.17
CA ASP A 43 -6.54 -4.73 4.85
C ASP A 43 -6.45 -4.81 6.38
N HIS A 44 -6.90 -5.93 6.96
CA HIS A 44 -6.80 -6.20 8.39
C HIS A 44 -5.35 -6.45 8.89
N MET A 45 -4.36 -6.41 8.00
CA MET A 45 -2.92 -6.49 8.31
C MET A 45 -2.17 -5.21 7.93
N LEU A 46 -2.85 -4.11 7.57
CA LEU A 46 -2.21 -2.85 7.15
C LEU A 46 -1.23 -2.30 8.21
N LEU A 47 -1.57 -2.43 9.48
CA LEU A 47 -0.76 -1.94 10.58
C LEU A 47 -0.06 -3.11 11.30
N PRO A 48 1.18 -2.91 11.80
CA PRO A 48 1.80 -3.83 12.73
C PRO A 48 0.91 -4.07 13.96
N LYS A 49 1.02 -5.25 14.57
CA LYS A 49 0.23 -5.61 15.76
C LYS A 49 0.39 -4.62 16.93
N GLY A 50 1.60 -4.09 17.12
CA GLY A 50 1.94 -3.26 18.29
C GLY A 50 1.95 -4.05 19.61
N THR A 51 1.85 -3.33 20.73
CA THR A 51 1.89 -3.90 22.08
C THR A 51 0.74 -3.36 22.95
N ALA A 52 0.42 -4.02 24.06
CA ALA A 52 -0.64 -3.58 24.96
C ALA A 52 -0.37 -2.22 25.63
N ILE A 53 0.90 -1.87 25.84
CA ILE A 53 1.34 -0.56 26.36
C ILE A 53 1.45 0.51 25.27
N GLY A 54 1.35 0.10 24.00
CA GLY A 54 1.57 0.93 22.83
C GLY A 54 3.03 0.91 22.37
N MET A 55 3.21 0.78 21.06
CA MET A 55 4.50 0.86 20.38
C MET A 55 4.58 2.17 19.60
N ASN A 56 5.65 2.92 19.77
CA ASN A 56 5.87 4.18 19.07
C ASN A 56 6.36 3.93 17.65
N PHE A 57 5.86 4.71 16.69
CA PHE A 57 6.29 4.73 15.29
C PHE A 57 6.34 6.18 14.81
N ASP A 58 7.24 6.47 13.88
CA ASP A 58 7.23 7.69 13.09
C ASP A 58 6.31 7.51 11.87
N LEU A 59 5.17 8.20 11.83
CA LEU A 59 4.36 8.30 10.63
C LEU A 59 4.99 9.34 9.70
N PHE A 60 5.61 8.89 8.62
CA PHE A 60 6.25 9.72 7.61
C PHE A 60 5.31 9.99 6.42
N VAL A 61 5.27 11.23 5.96
CA VAL A 61 4.54 11.67 4.76
C VAL A 61 5.45 12.52 3.89
N MET A 62 5.44 12.25 2.59
CA MET A 62 6.15 13.01 1.56
C MET A 62 5.19 13.35 0.43
N ILE A 63 5.31 14.56 -0.11
CA ILE A 63 4.61 14.99 -1.33
C ILE A 63 5.66 15.17 -2.43
N SER A 64 5.76 14.21 -3.35
CA SER A 64 6.69 14.27 -4.48
C SER A 64 6.11 15.06 -5.67
N ASP A 65 6.98 15.40 -6.63
CA ASP A 65 6.58 16.09 -7.85
C ASP A 65 5.94 15.12 -8.86
N TYR A 66 4.63 15.27 -9.06
CA TYR A 66 3.85 14.47 -10.00
C TYR A 66 4.44 14.41 -11.41
N ALA A 67 5.05 15.50 -11.90
CA ALA A 67 5.63 15.51 -13.25
C ALA A 67 6.77 14.49 -13.42
N GLY A 68 7.51 14.20 -12.34
CA GLY A 68 8.58 13.21 -12.31
C GLY A 68 8.12 11.78 -11.98
N ASP A 69 6.92 11.64 -11.41
CA ASP A 69 6.41 10.37 -10.89
C ASP A 69 5.44 9.68 -11.88
N ARG A 70 4.66 10.45 -12.65
CA ARG A 70 3.62 9.91 -13.53
C ARG A 70 4.16 8.96 -14.60
N VAL A 71 3.47 7.84 -14.81
CA VAL A 71 3.75 6.87 -15.88
C VAL A 71 2.47 6.62 -16.70
N GLY A 72 2.53 6.89 -18.01
CA GLY A 72 1.43 6.58 -18.92
C GLY A 72 0.14 7.36 -18.64
N PRO A 73 -1.01 6.88 -19.13
CA PRO A 73 -2.31 7.48 -18.86
C PRO A 73 -2.78 7.21 -17.42
N GLU A 74 -3.57 8.11 -16.86
CA GLU A 74 -4.17 7.94 -15.54
C GLU A 74 -5.06 6.69 -15.48
N PHE A 75 -5.10 6.07 -14.30
CA PHE A 75 -5.94 4.92 -14.03
C PHE A 75 -6.85 5.22 -12.84
N ASN A 76 -8.00 4.55 -12.81
CA ASN A 76 -8.92 4.62 -11.69
C ASN A 76 -8.63 3.48 -10.71
N GLU A 77 -8.35 3.82 -9.45
CA GLU A 77 -8.13 2.87 -8.34
C GLU A 77 -9.39 2.01 -8.09
N ASP A 78 -10.59 2.55 -8.33
CA ASP A 78 -11.88 1.89 -8.02
C ASP A 78 -12.30 0.85 -9.07
N ILE A 79 -11.55 0.70 -10.17
CA ILE A 79 -11.91 -0.14 -11.31
C ILE A 79 -10.83 -1.23 -11.51
N ASN A 80 -11.24 -2.41 -11.97
CA ASN A 80 -10.36 -3.50 -12.41
C ASN A 80 -9.28 -3.92 -11.40
N CYS A 81 -9.53 -3.76 -10.09
CA CYS A 81 -8.61 -4.16 -9.03
C CYS A 81 -7.25 -3.43 -9.08
N ASN A 82 -7.29 -2.15 -9.42
CA ASN A 82 -6.10 -1.28 -9.48
C ASN A 82 -5.73 -0.66 -8.12
N ASP A 83 -6.35 -1.10 -7.03
CA ASP A 83 -6.22 -0.52 -5.69
C ASP A 83 -5.13 -1.18 -4.83
N SER A 84 -4.51 -2.26 -5.29
CA SER A 84 -3.36 -2.91 -4.62
C SER A 84 -2.03 -2.69 -5.37
N HIS A 85 -1.95 -1.62 -6.15
CA HIS A 85 -0.84 -1.39 -7.08
C HIS A 85 0.51 -1.17 -6.42
N SER A 86 0.58 -0.83 -5.13
CA SER A 86 1.87 -0.69 -4.43
C SER A 86 2.67 -1.99 -4.33
N PHE A 87 2.02 -3.15 -4.35
CA PHE A 87 2.69 -4.46 -4.36
C PHE A 87 2.44 -5.27 -5.64
N CYS A 88 1.27 -5.09 -6.25
CA CYS A 88 0.84 -5.92 -7.38
C CYS A 88 0.99 -5.21 -8.73
N GLY A 89 1.31 -3.91 -8.74
CA GLY A 89 1.28 -3.10 -9.95
C GLY A 89 -0.13 -3.02 -10.55
N LEU A 90 -0.19 -2.84 -11.86
CA LEU A 90 -1.44 -2.79 -12.62
C LEU A 90 -1.43 -3.90 -13.66
N ARG A 91 -2.57 -4.59 -13.83
CA ARG A 91 -2.69 -5.64 -14.84
C ARG A 91 -2.45 -5.04 -16.24
N ASP A 92 -1.60 -5.72 -17.02
CA ASP A 92 -1.27 -5.40 -18.42
C ASP A 92 -0.83 -3.95 -18.66
N LYS A 93 -0.28 -3.31 -17.61
CA LYS A 93 0.17 -1.91 -17.62
C LYS A 93 1.52 -1.77 -16.94
N LEU A 94 2.16 -0.63 -17.19
CA LEU A 94 3.36 -0.24 -16.47
C LEU A 94 3.02 0.06 -15.01
N TYR A 95 4.02 -0.08 -14.13
CA TYR A 95 3.90 0.35 -12.75
C TYR A 95 3.62 1.86 -12.70
N PRO A 96 2.64 2.32 -11.89
CA PRO A 96 2.10 3.67 -12.00
C PRO A 96 2.99 4.79 -11.46
N ASP A 97 4.15 4.45 -10.90
CA ASP A 97 5.14 5.38 -10.37
C ASP A 97 6.50 5.12 -11.03
N ASN A 98 7.12 6.16 -11.58
CA ASN A 98 8.41 6.10 -12.26
C ASN A 98 9.59 6.01 -11.26
N ARG A 99 9.35 6.21 -9.97
CA ARG A 99 10.37 6.08 -8.93
C ARG A 99 10.70 4.62 -8.65
N SER A 100 11.87 4.40 -8.07
CA SER A 100 12.24 3.08 -7.54
C SER A 100 11.28 2.71 -6.40
N MET A 101 10.76 1.48 -6.40
CA MET A 101 9.87 1.00 -5.34
C MET A 101 10.57 1.12 -3.98
N GLY A 102 9.93 1.81 -3.03
CA GLY A 102 10.51 2.13 -1.72
C GLY A 102 11.12 3.53 -1.63
N TYR A 103 11.10 4.32 -2.70
CA TYR A 103 11.47 5.74 -2.66
C TYR A 103 10.67 6.48 -1.56
N PRO A 104 11.32 7.32 -0.74
CA PRO A 104 12.70 7.79 -0.88
C PRO A 104 13.71 7.05 0.02
N PHE A 105 13.36 5.88 0.55
CA PHE A 105 14.14 5.08 1.49
C PHE A 105 14.81 3.85 0.86
N ASP A 106 14.67 3.65 -0.45
CA ASP A 106 15.32 2.56 -1.20
C ASP A 106 16.85 2.66 -1.20
N ARG A 107 17.39 3.87 -0.98
CA ARG A 107 18.83 4.17 -1.00
C ARG A 107 19.35 4.61 0.36
N LYS A 108 20.62 4.33 0.60
CA LYS A 108 21.32 4.78 1.80
C LYS A 108 21.43 6.31 1.82
N SER A 109 21.09 6.90 2.95
CA SER A 109 21.33 8.33 3.19
C SER A 109 22.83 8.60 3.39
N PRO A 110 23.31 9.82 3.06
CA PRO A 110 24.66 10.26 3.39
C PRO A 110 24.95 10.13 4.89
N ALA A 111 26.21 9.91 5.25
CA ALA A 111 26.63 9.75 6.65
C ALA A 111 26.39 10.99 7.53
N SER A 112 26.17 12.16 6.93
CA SER A 112 25.78 13.38 7.63
C SER A 112 24.33 13.36 8.16
N ILE A 113 23.49 12.47 7.64
CA ILE A 113 22.08 12.33 8.04
C ILE A 113 22.00 11.18 9.05
N GLN A 114 21.68 11.49 10.30
CA GLN A 114 21.65 10.51 11.39
C GLN A 114 20.23 10.23 11.89
N THR A 115 19.31 11.17 11.72
CA THR A 115 17.92 11.05 12.15
C THR A 115 16.94 11.30 11.00
N LEU A 116 15.71 10.82 11.15
CA LEU A 116 14.63 11.14 10.21
C LEU A 116 14.38 12.66 10.14
N ARG A 117 14.57 13.37 11.25
CA ARG A 117 14.46 14.84 11.29
C ARG A 117 15.52 15.51 10.42
N ASP A 118 16.77 15.04 10.46
CA ASP A 118 17.85 15.56 9.61
C ASP A 118 17.57 15.32 8.13
N TYR A 119 16.98 14.16 7.82
CA TYR A 119 16.58 13.80 6.46
C TYR A 119 15.51 14.73 5.89
N MET A 120 14.54 15.12 6.72
CA MET A 120 13.44 16.00 6.32
C MET A 120 13.79 17.49 6.40
N ALA A 121 14.77 17.89 7.22
CA ALA A 121 15.12 19.30 7.44
C ALA A 121 15.34 20.11 6.14
N PRO A 122 16.04 19.61 5.11
CA PRO A 122 16.19 20.34 3.85
C PRO A 122 14.97 20.25 2.91
N ASN A 123 13.98 19.40 3.20
CA ASN A 123 12.86 19.05 2.33
C ASN A 123 11.52 19.53 2.92
N SER A 124 11.02 20.67 2.46
CA SER A 124 9.76 21.26 2.95
C SER A 124 8.50 20.46 2.61
N ASN A 125 8.59 19.52 1.66
CA ASN A 125 7.53 18.62 1.23
C ASN A 125 7.45 17.32 2.05
N MET A 126 8.27 17.18 3.10
CA MET A 126 8.29 16.02 3.98
C MET A 126 7.91 16.40 5.41
N ARG A 127 7.21 15.51 6.12
CA ARG A 127 6.89 15.66 7.53
C ARG A 127 6.72 14.30 8.20
N SER A 128 7.13 14.19 9.46
CA SER A 128 6.78 13.05 10.32
C SER A 128 5.94 13.47 11.52
N THR A 129 5.21 12.53 12.09
CA THR A 129 4.54 12.68 13.39
C THR A 129 4.63 11.40 14.20
N ASP A 130 4.82 11.52 15.50
CA ASP A 130 4.85 10.38 16.40
C ASP A 130 3.44 9.79 16.53
N VAL A 131 3.31 8.49 16.26
CA VAL A 131 2.08 7.74 16.46
C VAL A 131 2.33 6.55 17.37
N LYS A 132 1.29 6.13 18.08
CA LYS A 132 1.36 4.98 19.00
C LYS A 132 0.35 3.92 18.58
N ILE A 133 0.83 2.74 18.24
CA ILE A 133 -0.01 1.58 17.90
C ILE A 133 -0.19 0.71 19.14
N LYS A 134 -1.43 0.60 19.62
CA LYS A 134 -1.80 -0.16 20.81
C LYS A 134 -2.58 -1.41 20.43
N PHE A 135 -2.10 -2.56 20.87
CA PHE A 135 -2.80 -3.83 20.75
C PHE A 135 -3.85 -3.98 21.86
N THR A 136 -5.09 -4.27 21.49
CA THR A 136 -6.16 -4.62 22.44
C THR A 136 -6.38 -6.12 22.38
N ASN A 137 -6.14 -6.82 23.49
CA ASN A 137 -6.30 -8.28 23.58
C ASN A 137 -7.79 -8.65 23.75
N THR A 138 -8.57 -8.48 22.70
CA THR A 138 -9.99 -8.79 22.66
C THR A 138 -10.34 -9.36 21.30
N VAL A 139 -11.18 -10.38 21.28
CA VAL A 139 -11.72 -10.95 20.05
C VAL A 139 -13.03 -10.25 19.74
N ILE A 140 -13.09 -9.58 18.60
CA ILE A 140 -14.29 -8.88 18.12
C ILE A 140 -14.85 -9.71 16.97
N ALA A 141 -16.07 -10.22 17.12
CA ALA A 141 -16.76 -10.91 16.04
C ALA A 141 -17.10 -9.91 14.93
N ARG A 142 -16.92 -10.33 13.68
CA ARG A 142 -17.32 -9.53 12.52
C ARG A 142 -18.85 -9.60 12.38
N THR A 143 -19.51 -8.45 12.52
CA THR A 143 -20.92 -8.26 12.17
C THR A 143 -21.09 -7.96 10.69
#